data_AF-A0A2H5EW41-F1
#
_entry.id   AF-A0A2H5EW41-F1
#
_cell.length_a   1.000
_cell.length_b   1.000
_cell.length_c   1.000
_cell.angle_alpha   90.00
_cell.angle_beta   90.00
_cell.angle_gamma   90.00
#
_symmetry.space_group_name_H-M   'P 1'
#
loop_
_entity.id
_entity.type
_entity.pdbx_description
1 polymer ?
#
loop_
_entity_poly.entity_id
_entity_poly.type
_entity_poly.pdbx_seq_one_letter_code
_entity_poly.pdbx_strand_id
1 'polypeptide(L)'
;MGAGIGHNRGPEVEGASWRATCWRRARADLLGPRLPVEVVRTRVARAKALGLDYKTYAGVRATTGRDLVAFLFSSNGLAVFRDSQSPDPLRVARIAGLAADRHLGAAPGLDPATLGARIGAVSARPLMPFGTSWTGMRDEMKAWLKAEGLPGDGVLMIGETEHEREMMAAGGLAGFLSGQDYFEGNRRSL
;
A
#
# COMPACT_ATOMS: atom_id res chain seq x y z
N MET A 1 -30.86 -58.95 0.51
CA MET A 1 -30.43 -58.30 -0.75
C MET A 1 -31.27 -57.04 -0.90
N GLY A 2 -30.76 -55.83 -1.04
CA GLY A 2 -29.38 -55.33 -1.15
C GLY A 2 -29.32 -53.90 -0.59
N ALA A 3 -28.16 -53.52 -0.07
CA ALA A 3 -27.89 -52.14 0.31
C ALA A 3 -27.86 -51.28 -0.96
N GLY A 4 -28.77 -50.31 -1.06
CA GLY A 4 -28.83 -49.37 -2.19
C GLY A 4 -27.55 -48.57 -2.29
N ILE A 5 -26.92 -48.63 -3.46
CA ILE A 5 -25.71 -47.88 -3.81
C ILE A 5 -26.04 -46.37 -3.80
N GLY A 6 -25.39 -45.64 -2.88
CA GLY A 6 -24.91 -44.26 -3.05
C GLY A 6 -25.93 -43.13 -3.23
N HIS A 7 -26.40 -42.53 -2.13
CA HIS A 7 -26.98 -41.17 -2.11
C HIS A 7 -25.91 -40.10 -1.87
N ASN A 8 -24.75 -40.20 -2.54
CA ASN A 8 -23.74 -39.16 -2.47
C ASN A 8 -24.20 -37.99 -3.32
N ARG A 9 -25.05 -37.12 -2.74
CA ARG A 9 -25.36 -35.79 -3.26
C ARG A 9 -24.04 -35.19 -3.73
N GLY A 10 -23.93 -34.96 -5.05
CA GLY A 10 -22.68 -34.61 -5.71
C GLY A 10 -21.97 -33.42 -5.07
N PRO A 11 -20.70 -33.17 -5.42
CA PRO A 11 -19.92 -32.09 -4.83
C PRO A 11 -20.65 -30.75 -4.94
N GLU A 12 -20.65 -29.98 -3.85
CA GLU A 12 -21.34 -28.71 -3.76
C GLU A 12 -20.75 -27.69 -4.75
N VAL A 13 -21.45 -27.47 -5.86
CA VAL A 13 -21.00 -26.59 -6.97
C VAL A 13 -21.11 -25.09 -6.64
N GLU A 14 -21.88 -24.73 -5.63
CA GLU A 14 -21.96 -23.36 -5.13
C GLU A 14 -21.05 -23.09 -3.93
N GLY A 15 -20.23 -24.07 -3.54
CA GLY A 15 -19.25 -23.91 -2.47
C GLY A 15 -18.07 -23.03 -2.89
N ALA A 16 -17.49 -22.31 -1.94
CA ALA A 16 -16.27 -21.51 -2.16
C ALA A 16 -15.09 -22.37 -2.68
N SER A 17 -15.02 -23.63 -2.27
CA SER A 17 -13.99 -24.61 -2.69
C SER A 17 -14.09 -24.98 -4.18
N TRP A 18 -15.32 -25.15 -4.69
CA TRP A 18 -15.54 -25.42 -6.11
C TRP A 18 -15.19 -24.19 -6.96
N ARG A 19 -15.66 -22.99 -6.56
CA ARG A 19 -15.31 -21.74 -7.24
C ARG A 19 -13.80 -21.49 -7.27
N ALA A 20 -13.08 -21.74 -6.17
CA ALA A 20 -11.63 -21.63 -6.12
C ALA A 20 -10.92 -22.63 -7.05
N THR A 21 -11.46 -23.83 -7.21
CA THR A 21 -10.94 -24.85 -8.13
C THR A 21 -11.16 -24.44 -9.59
N CYS A 22 -12.37 -24.02 -9.95
CA CYS A 22 -12.67 -23.49 -11.27
C CYS A 22 -11.80 -22.27 -11.62
N TRP A 23 -11.60 -21.34 -10.68
CA TRP A 23 -10.74 -20.18 -10.87
C TRP A 23 -9.27 -20.57 -11.09
N ARG A 24 -8.73 -21.49 -10.29
CA ARG A 24 -7.35 -21.98 -10.46
C ARG A 24 -7.16 -22.62 -11.82
N ARG A 25 -8.12 -23.44 -12.28
CA ARG A 25 -8.07 -24.09 -13.59
C ARG A 25 -8.11 -23.08 -14.73
N ALA A 26 -9.11 -22.20 -14.73
CA ALA A 26 -9.26 -21.15 -15.73
C ALA A 26 -8.02 -20.23 -15.80
N ARG A 27 -7.45 -19.88 -14.64
CA ARG A 27 -6.22 -19.09 -14.57
C ARG A 27 -5.01 -19.80 -15.16
N ALA A 28 -4.85 -21.10 -14.88
CA ALA A 28 -3.75 -21.88 -15.45
C ALA A 28 -3.87 -22.01 -16.97
N ASP A 29 -5.10 -22.25 -17.46
CA ASP A 29 -5.37 -22.37 -18.90
C ASP A 29 -5.15 -21.03 -19.63
N LEU A 30 -5.48 -19.89 -18.99
CA LEU A 30 -5.30 -18.55 -19.55
C LEU A 30 -3.85 -18.05 -19.52
N LEU A 31 -3.15 -18.22 -18.40
CA LEU A 31 -1.82 -17.63 -18.20
C LEU A 31 -0.68 -18.56 -18.59
N GLY A 32 -0.91 -19.87 -18.68
CA GLY A 32 0.16 -20.83 -18.91
C GLY A 32 1.31 -20.72 -17.90
N PRO A 33 2.55 -21.07 -18.28
CA PRO A 33 3.70 -21.06 -17.37
C PRO A 33 4.32 -19.67 -17.16
N ARG A 34 3.96 -18.64 -17.96
CA ARG A 34 4.58 -17.32 -17.91
C ARG A 34 3.53 -16.22 -18.07
N LEU A 35 3.68 -15.15 -17.31
CA LEU A 35 2.80 -14.00 -17.41
C LEU A 35 2.92 -13.36 -18.82
N PRO A 36 1.80 -13.11 -19.53
CA PRO A 36 1.84 -12.43 -20.82
C PRO A 36 2.55 -11.07 -20.75
N VAL A 37 3.28 -10.71 -21.80
CA VAL A 37 4.14 -9.52 -21.82
C VAL A 37 3.34 -8.23 -21.65
N GLU A 38 2.11 -8.19 -22.14
CA GLU A 38 1.17 -7.07 -22.00
C GLU A 38 0.84 -6.83 -20.52
N VAL A 39 0.65 -7.89 -19.74
CA VAL A 39 0.38 -7.77 -18.30
C VAL A 39 1.62 -7.24 -17.57
N VAL A 40 2.82 -7.68 -17.96
CA VAL A 40 4.08 -7.14 -17.42
C VAL A 40 4.21 -5.66 -17.76
N ARG A 41 3.96 -5.26 -19.01
CA ARG A 41 3.98 -3.86 -19.46
C ARG A 41 3.01 -2.99 -18.65
N THR A 42 1.77 -3.44 -18.44
CA THR A 42 0.79 -2.74 -17.61
C THR A 42 1.26 -2.59 -16.17
N ARG A 43 1.89 -3.63 -15.59
CA ARG A 43 2.43 -3.55 -14.22
C ARG A 43 3.62 -2.60 -14.11
N VAL A 44 4.51 -2.60 -15.11
CA VAL A 44 5.64 -1.66 -15.17
C VAL A 44 5.15 -0.22 -15.33
N ALA A 45 4.15 0.00 -16.20
CA ALA A 45 3.53 1.31 -16.36
C ALA A 45 2.86 1.78 -15.06
N ARG A 46 2.16 0.87 -14.35
CA ARG A 46 1.57 1.17 -13.04
C ARG A 46 2.64 1.50 -11.99
N ALA A 47 3.72 0.70 -11.89
CA ALA A 47 4.83 0.99 -11.00
C ALA A 47 5.42 2.39 -11.25
N LYS A 48 5.65 2.74 -12.53
CA LYS A 48 6.13 4.07 -12.93
C LYS A 48 5.15 5.18 -12.52
N ALA A 49 3.85 4.98 -12.73
CA ALA A 49 2.82 5.95 -12.34
C ALA A 49 2.70 6.13 -10.82
N LEU A 50 3.12 5.13 -10.05
CA LEU A 50 3.22 5.15 -8.59
C LEU A 50 4.60 5.66 -8.11
N GLY A 51 5.51 5.99 -9.02
CA GLY A 51 6.88 6.40 -8.69
C GLY A 51 7.70 5.30 -8.03
N LEU A 52 7.40 4.02 -8.29
CA LEU A 52 8.10 2.86 -7.75
C LEU A 52 8.87 2.13 -8.86
N ASP A 53 9.99 1.50 -8.50
CA ASP A 53 10.59 0.49 -9.36
C ASP A 53 9.69 -0.77 -9.40
N TYR A 54 9.80 -1.53 -10.48
CA TYR A 54 8.93 -2.69 -10.68
C TYR A 54 9.12 -3.78 -9.61
N LYS A 55 10.33 -3.96 -9.07
CA LYS A 55 10.61 -5.00 -8.07
C LYS A 55 9.91 -4.67 -6.75
N THR A 56 9.99 -3.42 -6.30
CA THR A 56 9.29 -2.95 -5.10
C THR A 56 7.78 -3.07 -5.28
N TYR A 57 7.24 -2.56 -6.39
CA TYR A 57 5.81 -2.65 -6.68
C TYR A 57 5.31 -4.11 -6.74
N ALA A 58 6.02 -4.98 -7.46
CA ALA A 58 5.64 -6.39 -7.59
C ALA A 58 5.72 -7.13 -6.24
N GLY A 59 6.70 -6.80 -5.40
CA GLY A 59 6.84 -7.34 -4.04
C GLY A 59 5.63 -7.01 -3.17
N VAL A 60 5.27 -5.72 -3.07
CA VAL A 60 4.11 -5.27 -2.29
C VAL A 60 2.80 -5.87 -2.83
N ARG A 61 2.64 -5.93 -4.15
CA ARG A 61 1.44 -6.54 -4.76
C ARG A 61 1.36 -8.05 -4.52
N ALA A 62 2.49 -8.73 -4.45
CA ALA A 62 2.55 -10.17 -4.20
C ALA A 62 2.17 -10.52 -2.76
N THR A 63 2.52 -9.67 -1.78
CA THR A 63 2.19 -9.89 -0.36
C THR A 63 0.75 -9.52 -0.03
N THR A 64 0.24 -8.43 -0.59
CA THR A 64 -1.11 -7.92 -0.29
C THR A 64 -2.20 -8.50 -1.19
N GLY A 65 -1.86 -8.92 -2.42
CA GLY A 65 -2.82 -9.33 -3.43
C GLY A 65 -3.64 -8.17 -4.03
N ARG A 66 -3.40 -6.92 -3.61
CA ARG A 66 -4.13 -5.71 -4.02
C ARG A 66 -3.17 -4.72 -4.69
N ASP A 67 -3.71 -3.87 -5.57
CA ASP A 67 -2.95 -2.76 -6.14
C ASP A 67 -2.83 -1.60 -5.14
N LEU A 68 -1.75 -0.82 -5.23
CA LEU A 68 -1.61 0.38 -4.42
C LEU A 68 -2.53 1.47 -4.93
N VAL A 69 -3.34 2.01 -4.03
CA VAL A 69 -4.31 3.07 -4.32
C VAL A 69 -3.93 4.39 -3.68
N ALA A 70 -3.15 4.35 -2.59
CA ALA A 70 -2.72 5.55 -1.88
C ALA A 70 -1.34 5.38 -1.20
N PHE A 71 -0.76 6.53 -0.84
CA PHE A 71 0.47 6.64 -0.07
C PHE A 71 0.21 7.44 1.21
N LEU A 72 0.84 7.01 2.31
CA LEU A 72 0.98 7.82 3.52
C LEU A 72 2.45 8.26 3.63
N PHE A 73 2.74 9.50 3.23
CA PHE A 73 4.06 10.10 3.40
C PHE A 73 4.20 10.61 4.82
N SER A 74 5.24 10.20 5.53
CA SER A 74 5.57 10.77 6.82
C SER A 74 6.44 12.02 6.66
N SER A 75 6.36 12.97 7.59
CA SER A 75 7.27 14.12 7.59
C SER A 75 8.74 13.70 7.67
N ASN A 76 9.06 12.61 8.38
CA ASN A 76 10.42 12.04 8.42
C ASN A 76 10.83 11.49 7.05
N GLY A 77 9.95 10.77 6.35
CA GLY A 77 10.15 10.31 4.97
C GLY A 77 10.36 11.47 3.98
N LEU A 78 9.76 12.62 4.26
CA LEU A 78 9.98 13.87 3.51
C LEU A 78 11.23 14.64 3.95
N ALA A 79 11.94 14.18 4.99
CA ALA A 79 13.05 14.86 5.65
C ALA A 79 12.69 16.26 6.18
N VAL A 80 11.45 16.43 6.67
CA VAL A 80 10.94 17.67 7.28
C VAL A 80 10.78 17.48 8.78
N PHE A 81 11.50 18.26 9.57
CA PHE A 81 11.56 18.12 11.03
C PHE A 81 11.12 19.37 11.79
N ARG A 82 10.80 20.47 11.09
CA ARG A 82 10.35 21.75 11.68
C ARG A 82 9.31 22.42 10.79
N ASP A 83 8.36 23.17 11.35
CA ASP A 83 7.29 23.85 10.57
C ASP A 83 7.83 24.88 9.55
N SER A 84 8.91 25.57 9.93
CA SER A 84 9.59 26.54 9.08
C SER A 84 10.36 25.88 7.93
N GLN A 85 10.61 24.58 7.99
CA GLN A 85 11.34 23.85 6.96
C GLN A 85 10.40 23.49 5.82
N SER A 86 10.76 23.92 4.61
CA SER A 86 10.06 23.47 3.40
C SER A 86 10.56 22.09 2.95
N PRO A 87 9.68 21.21 2.46
CA PRO A 87 10.12 19.99 1.80
C PRO A 87 10.97 20.29 0.57
N ASP A 88 11.86 19.37 0.21
CA ASP A 88 12.63 19.45 -1.04
C ASP A 88 11.67 19.59 -2.25
N PRO A 89 11.78 20.65 -3.07
CA PRO A 89 10.93 20.86 -4.24
C PRO A 89 10.91 19.68 -5.21
N LEU A 90 12.00 18.92 -5.35
CA LEU A 90 12.03 17.74 -6.22
C LEU A 90 11.17 16.60 -5.67
N ARG A 91 11.14 16.42 -4.35
CA ARG A 91 10.25 15.44 -3.70
C ARG A 91 8.79 15.86 -3.86
N VAL A 92 8.49 17.15 -3.68
CA VAL A 92 7.14 17.70 -3.89
C VAL A 92 6.68 17.48 -5.34
N ALA A 93 7.51 17.83 -6.32
CA ALA A 93 7.19 17.64 -7.74
C ALA A 93 6.94 16.17 -8.08
N ARG A 94 7.74 15.25 -7.51
CA ARG A 94 7.55 13.82 -7.69
C ARG A 94 6.23 13.35 -7.08
N ILE A 95 5.91 13.77 -5.87
CA ILE A 95 4.62 13.46 -5.21
C ILE A 95 3.45 14.00 -6.03
N ALA A 96 3.56 15.22 -6.57
CA ALA A 96 2.54 15.86 -7.38
C ALA A 96 2.19 15.05 -8.64
N GLY A 97 3.16 14.33 -9.23
CA GLY A 97 2.99 13.51 -10.43
C GLY A 97 2.43 12.10 -10.23
N LEU A 98 2.10 11.70 -9.00
CA LEU A 98 1.62 10.34 -8.71
C LEU A 98 0.18 10.09 -9.19
N ALA A 99 -0.06 8.88 -9.69
CA ALA A 99 -1.40 8.38 -10.05
C ALA A 99 -2.04 7.57 -8.90
N ALA A 100 -1.95 8.11 -7.69
CA ALA A 100 -2.50 7.56 -6.46
C ALA A 100 -2.74 8.70 -5.45
N ASP A 101 -3.66 8.48 -4.52
CA ASP A 101 -3.92 9.44 -3.46
C ASP A 101 -2.70 9.57 -2.55
N ARG A 102 -2.46 10.79 -2.09
CA ARG A 102 -1.28 11.16 -1.30
C ARG A 102 -1.76 11.74 0.00
N HIS A 103 -1.41 11.10 1.10
CA HIS A 103 -1.76 11.52 2.44
C HIS A 103 -0.49 11.84 3.21
N LEU A 104 -0.64 12.66 4.25
CA LEU A 104 0.46 13.08 5.10
C LEU A 104 0.26 12.63 6.55
N GLY A 105 1.29 12.01 7.10
CA GLY A 105 1.49 11.85 8.53
C GLY A 105 2.58 12.80 9.04
N ALA A 106 2.22 13.83 9.79
CA ALA A 106 3.19 14.74 10.39
C ALA A 106 3.66 14.22 11.75
N ALA A 107 4.98 14.16 11.97
CA ALA A 107 5.53 13.81 13.27
C ALA A 107 5.05 14.79 14.37
N PRO A 108 5.01 14.38 15.65
CA PRO A 108 4.61 15.24 16.75
C PRO A 108 5.38 16.58 16.75
N GLY A 109 4.64 17.68 16.92
CA GLY A 109 5.20 19.04 16.92
C GLY A 109 5.28 19.71 15.55
N LEU A 110 4.82 19.05 14.48
CA LEU A 110 4.60 19.66 13.18
C LEU A 110 3.11 19.92 12.93
N ASP A 111 2.81 21.00 12.22
CA ASP A 111 1.47 21.27 11.70
C ASP A 111 1.18 20.41 10.45
N PRO A 112 0.28 19.40 10.56
CA PRO A 112 -0.06 18.57 9.42
C PRO A 112 -0.75 19.35 8.31
N ALA A 113 -1.56 20.36 8.62
CA ALA A 113 -2.33 21.09 7.62
C ALA A 113 -1.39 21.89 6.70
N THR A 114 -0.45 22.63 7.29
CA THR A 114 0.55 23.40 6.54
C THR A 114 1.44 22.50 5.68
N LEU A 115 1.98 21.42 6.24
CA LEU A 115 2.83 20.51 5.48
C LEU A 115 2.04 19.73 4.41
N GLY A 116 0.78 19.39 4.70
CA GLY A 116 -0.12 18.70 3.78
C GLY A 116 -0.42 19.55 2.55
N ALA A 117 -0.71 20.84 2.75
CA ALA A 117 -0.90 21.79 1.67
C ALA A 117 0.34 21.91 0.77
N ARG A 118 1.55 21.91 1.34
CA ARG A 118 2.82 22.00 0.58
C ARG A 118 3.06 20.83 -0.36
N ILE A 119 2.53 19.64 -0.06
CA ILE A 119 2.66 18.45 -0.91
C ILE A 119 1.39 18.13 -1.72
N GLY A 120 0.33 18.92 -1.56
CA GLY A 120 -0.98 18.66 -2.17
C GLY A 120 -1.62 17.36 -1.67
N ALA A 121 -1.54 17.11 -0.36
CA ALA A 121 -2.14 15.95 0.29
C ALA A 121 -3.68 15.99 0.26
N VAL A 122 -4.31 14.83 0.05
CA VAL A 122 -5.76 14.64 0.14
C VAL A 122 -6.23 14.81 1.59
N SER A 123 -5.51 14.20 2.52
CA SER A 123 -5.64 14.47 3.95
C SER A 123 -4.30 14.46 4.65
N ALA A 124 -4.23 15.19 5.77
CA ALA A 124 -3.06 15.31 6.60
C ALA A 124 -3.44 15.13 8.07
N ARG A 125 -2.61 14.41 8.82
CA ARG A 125 -2.86 14.08 10.22
C ARG A 125 -1.58 14.09 11.04
N PRO A 126 -1.66 14.31 12.36
CA PRO A 126 -0.54 13.98 13.24
C PRO A 126 -0.34 12.46 13.27
N LEU A 127 0.91 12.05 13.29
CA LEU A 127 1.30 10.69 13.65
C LEU A 127 1.37 10.55 15.16
N MET A 128 1.12 9.33 15.62
CA MET A 128 1.06 9.03 17.05
C MET A 128 2.45 9.19 17.68
N PRO A 129 2.57 9.81 18.87
CA PRO A 129 3.85 9.96 19.54
C PRO A 129 4.45 8.61 19.93
N PHE A 130 5.75 8.59 20.19
CA PHE A 130 6.42 7.43 20.78
C PHE A 130 5.76 7.03 22.09
N GLY A 131 5.69 5.73 22.36
CA GLY A 131 5.04 5.18 23.56
C GLY A 131 3.53 4.97 23.44
N THR A 132 2.91 5.32 22.30
CA THR A 132 1.53 4.93 22.00
C THR A 132 1.42 3.40 21.97
N SER A 133 0.42 2.85 22.66
CA SER A 133 0.20 1.39 22.66
C SER A 133 -0.15 0.86 21.26
N TRP A 134 0.14 -0.41 21.01
CA TRP A 134 -0.23 -1.07 19.74
C TRP A 134 -1.71 -0.92 19.39
N THR A 135 -2.60 -1.14 20.37
CA THR A 135 -4.05 -0.98 20.17
C THR A 135 -4.40 0.46 19.82
N GLY A 136 -3.81 1.44 20.50
CA GLY A 136 -3.98 2.85 20.16
C GLY A 136 -3.52 3.16 18.73
N MET A 137 -2.35 2.65 18.34
CA MET A 137 -1.85 2.82 16.97
C MET A 137 -2.77 2.22 15.91
N ARG A 138 -3.26 1.00 16.16
CA ARG A 138 -4.22 0.33 15.28
C ARG A 138 -5.51 1.13 15.17
N ASP A 139 -6.10 1.52 16.28
CA ASP A 139 -7.42 2.16 16.29
C ASP A 139 -7.37 3.52 15.60
N GLU A 140 -6.31 4.31 15.84
CA GLU A 140 -6.05 5.58 15.15
C GLU A 140 -5.82 5.40 13.65
N MET A 141 -5.07 4.38 13.23
CA MET A 141 -4.82 4.12 11.81
C MET A 141 -6.09 3.60 11.11
N LYS A 142 -6.86 2.73 11.76
CA LYS A 142 -8.13 2.22 11.23
C LYS A 142 -9.20 3.30 11.16
N ALA A 143 -9.26 4.22 12.12
CA ALA A 143 -10.17 5.35 12.10
C ALA A 143 -9.90 6.25 10.88
N TRP A 144 -8.63 6.58 10.63
CA TRP A 144 -8.24 7.35 9.45
C TRP A 144 -8.54 6.61 8.14
N LEU A 145 -8.15 5.33 8.01
CA LEU A 145 -8.46 4.53 6.83
C LEU A 145 -9.97 4.51 6.55
N LYS A 146 -10.79 4.39 7.58
CA LYS A 146 -12.25 4.43 7.45
C LYS A 146 -12.76 5.81 7.02
N ALA A 147 -12.23 6.89 7.57
CA ALA A 147 -12.61 8.26 7.21
C ALA A 147 -12.31 8.57 5.73
N GLU A 148 -11.18 8.08 5.22
CA GLU A 148 -10.76 8.27 3.84
C GLU A 148 -11.31 7.21 2.87
N GLY A 149 -12.03 6.20 3.37
CA GLY A 149 -12.53 5.09 2.55
C GLY A 149 -11.43 4.19 1.97
N LEU A 150 -10.26 4.14 2.63
CA LEU A 150 -9.08 3.46 2.12
C LEU A 150 -8.97 2.01 2.63
N PRO A 151 -8.66 1.05 1.75
CA PRO A 151 -8.22 -0.27 2.18
C PRO A 151 -6.77 -0.22 2.68
N GLY A 152 -6.50 -0.62 3.92
CA GLY A 152 -5.15 -0.59 4.50
C GLY A 152 -4.09 -1.31 3.64
N ASP A 153 -4.41 -2.51 3.16
CA ASP A 153 -3.57 -3.32 2.27
C ASP A 153 -3.39 -2.74 0.85
N GLY A 154 -3.99 -1.58 0.55
CA GLY A 154 -3.74 -0.77 -0.65
C GLY A 154 -2.97 0.53 -0.38
N VAL A 155 -2.54 0.78 0.86
CA VAL A 155 -1.83 2.00 1.28
C VAL A 155 -0.37 1.70 1.59
N LEU A 156 0.58 2.35 0.91
CA LEU A 156 2.00 2.22 1.23
C LEU A 156 2.47 3.38 2.11
N MET A 157 3.15 3.08 3.22
CA MET A 157 3.77 4.11 4.06
C MET A 157 5.19 4.42 3.60
N ILE A 158 5.49 5.71 3.43
CA ILE A 158 6.84 6.21 3.16
C ILE A 158 7.33 6.93 4.42
N GLY A 159 8.27 6.34 5.15
CA GLY A 159 8.76 6.87 6.42
C GLY A 159 10.27 6.68 6.60
N GLU A 160 10.79 6.87 7.81
CA GLU A 160 12.21 6.65 8.13
C GLU A 160 12.45 5.92 9.46
N THR A 161 11.44 5.84 10.34
CA THR A 161 11.61 5.35 11.71
C THR A 161 10.96 3.99 11.93
N GLU A 162 11.45 3.26 12.93
CA GLU A 162 10.85 1.98 13.32
C GLU A 162 9.45 2.16 13.92
N HIS A 163 9.21 3.26 14.64
CA HIS A 163 7.88 3.58 15.18
C HIS A 163 6.85 3.79 14.06
N GLU A 164 7.23 4.41 12.95
CA GLU A 164 6.38 4.50 11.75
C GLU A 164 6.15 3.12 11.13
N ARG A 165 7.14 2.22 11.15
CA ARG A 165 6.96 0.82 10.73
C ARG A 165 5.99 0.07 11.64
N GLU A 166 6.03 0.30 12.95
CA GLU A 166 5.07 -0.26 13.90
C GLU A 166 3.65 0.26 13.64
N MET A 167 3.48 1.56 13.37
CA MET A 167 2.18 2.13 12.98
C MET A 167 1.63 1.51 11.69
N MET A 168 2.50 1.34 10.68
CA MET A 168 2.19 0.69 9.42
C MET A 168 1.67 -0.74 9.67
N ALA A 169 2.38 -1.50 10.50
CA ALA A 169 2.01 -2.87 10.85
C ALA A 169 0.70 -2.93 11.66
N ALA A 170 0.54 -2.08 12.67
CA ALA A 170 -0.68 -1.98 13.47
C ALA A 170 -1.89 -1.59 12.62
N GLY A 171 -1.71 -0.70 11.65
CA GLY A 171 -2.71 -0.31 10.67
C GLY A 171 -3.08 -1.38 9.66
N GLY A 172 -2.25 -2.41 9.49
CA GLY A 172 -2.36 -3.38 8.40
C GLY A 172 -2.23 -2.69 7.05
N LEU A 173 -1.25 -1.80 6.91
CA LEU A 173 -0.93 -1.15 5.65
C LEU A 173 -0.20 -2.11 4.69
N ALA A 174 -0.13 -1.76 3.41
CA ALA A 174 0.46 -2.60 2.37
C ALA A 174 1.96 -2.86 2.57
N GLY A 175 2.66 -1.92 3.22
CA GLY A 175 4.07 -2.03 3.52
C GLY A 175 4.70 -0.70 3.93
N PHE A 176 6.00 -0.76 4.15
CA PHE A 176 6.84 0.38 4.52
C PHE A 176 8.03 0.48 3.57
N LEU A 177 8.31 1.69 3.08
CA LEU A 177 9.50 2.00 2.29
C LEU A 177 10.16 3.25 2.88
N SER A 178 11.50 3.29 2.91
CA SER A 178 12.17 4.50 3.37
C SER A 178 11.94 5.66 2.40
N GLY A 179 11.93 6.89 2.91
CA GLY A 179 11.95 8.08 2.06
C GLY A 179 13.19 8.10 1.18
N GLN A 180 14.35 7.70 1.69
CA GLN A 180 15.56 7.55 0.88
C GLN A 180 15.37 6.56 -0.28
N ASP A 181 14.88 5.35 -0.03
CA ASP A 181 14.68 4.34 -1.08
C ASP A 181 13.64 4.81 -2.10
N TYR A 182 12.56 5.42 -1.63
CA TYR A 182 11.53 5.95 -2.52
C TYR A 182 12.09 7.09 -3.39
N PHE A 183 12.64 8.14 -2.79
CA PHE A 183 13.06 9.35 -3.50
C PHE A 183 14.39 9.20 -4.25
N GLU A 184 15.31 8.38 -3.76
CA GLU A 184 16.69 8.28 -4.27
C GLU A 184 16.99 6.93 -4.93
N GLY A 185 16.34 5.84 -4.51
CA GLY A 185 16.57 4.50 -5.03
C GLY A 185 16.27 4.33 -6.52
N ASN A 186 15.45 5.21 -7.10
CA ASN A 186 15.12 5.21 -8.53
C ASN A 186 16.17 5.90 -9.43
N ARG A 187 17.31 6.36 -8.89
CA ARG A 187 18.42 6.95 -9.67
C ARG A 187 19.41 5.94 -10.26
N ARG A 188 19.31 4.64 -9.95
CA ARG A 188 20.30 3.61 -10.32
C ARG A 188 20.00 2.82 -11.61
N SER A 189 19.03 3.25 -12.42
CA SER A 189 18.60 2.53 -13.63
C SER A 189 18.64 3.37 -14.91
N LEU A 190 19.66 4.24 -15.04
CA LEU A 190 20.08 4.83 -16.31
C LEU A 190 21.37 4.18 -16.80
#